data_AF-A0A8C6QQW2-F1
#
_entry.id   AF-A0A8C6QQW2-F1
#
_cell.length_a   1.000
_cell.length_b   1.000
_cell.length_c   1.000
_cell.angle_alpha   90.00
_cell.angle_beta   90.00
_cell.angle_gamma   90.00
#
_symmetry.space_group_name_H-M   'P 1'
#
loop_
_entity.id
_entity.type
_entity.pdbx_description
1 polymer ?
#
loop_
_entity_poly.entity_id
_entity_poly.type
_entity_poly.pdbx_seq_one_letter_code
_entity_poly.pdbx_strand_id
1 'polypeptide(L)'
;MLCSLLLCECLLLITGYAHDDDWIDPTDMLNYDAASGTMRKSQVKYGTSEKNDVSPDLSNTEELSECLSRLDSLIHKIGECEKK
;
A
#
# COMPACT_ATOMS: atom_id res chain seq x y z
N MET A 1 32.46 -15.81 -8.87
CA MET A 1 31.18 -16.55 -8.91
C MET A 1 30.11 -15.90 -8.04
N LEU A 2 30.40 -15.51 -6.79
CA LEU A 2 29.47 -14.75 -5.95
C LEU A 2 28.95 -13.45 -6.61
N CYS A 3 29.83 -12.68 -7.25
CA CYS A 3 29.43 -11.43 -7.91
C CYS A 3 28.40 -11.65 -9.03
N SER A 4 28.49 -12.75 -9.78
CA SER A 4 27.53 -13.07 -10.85
C SER A 4 26.16 -13.45 -10.29
N LEU A 5 26.12 -14.14 -9.15
CA LEU A 5 24.88 -14.45 -8.44
C LEU A 5 24.23 -13.17 -7.87
N LEU A 6 25.03 -12.29 -7.26
CA LEU A 6 24.55 -10.99 -6.76
C LEU A 6 23.97 -10.13 -7.89
N LEU A 7 24.62 -10.08 -9.04
CA LEU A 7 24.12 -9.35 -10.21
C LEU A 7 22.80 -9.95 -10.74
N CYS A 8 22.66 -11.28 -10.71
CA CYS A 8 21.42 -11.95 -11.12
C CYS A 8 20.25 -11.58 -10.21
N GLU A 9 20.45 -11.62 -8.89
CA GLU A 9 19.44 -11.22 -7.90
C GLU A 9 19.06 -9.75 -8.05
N CYS A 10 20.04 -8.84 -8.25
CA CYS A 10 19.76 -7.43 -8.49
C CYS A 10 18.92 -7.20 -9.75
N LEU A 11 19.18 -7.91 -10.84
CA LEU A 11 18.39 -7.81 -12.07
C LEU A 11 16.96 -8.30 -11.88
N LEU A 12 16.75 -9.39 -11.11
CA LEU A 12 15.42 -9.90 -10.79
C LEU A 12 14.62 -8.93 -9.91
N LEU A 13 15.26 -8.33 -8.90
CA LEU A 13 14.65 -7.31 -8.03
C LEU A 13 14.23 -6.06 -8.81
N ILE A 14 15.04 -5.60 -9.76
CA ILE A 14 14.71 -4.43 -10.59
C ILE A 14 13.53 -4.72 -11.52
N THR A 15 13.44 -5.96 -12.04
CA THR A 15 12.35 -6.36 -12.95
C THR A 15 11.01 -6.46 -12.21
N GLY A 16 11.02 -6.88 -10.94
CA GLY A 16 9.83 -6.89 -10.09
C GLY A 16 9.42 -5.51 -9.55
N TYR A 17 10.33 -4.54 -9.52
CA TYR A 17 10.02 -3.16 -9.09
C TYR A 17 9.51 -2.27 -10.23
N ALA A 18 9.84 -2.60 -11.48
CA ALA A 18 9.40 -1.83 -12.66
C ALA A 18 7.98 -2.20 -13.12
N HIS A 19 7.42 -3.28 -12.59
CA HIS A 19 5.99 -3.50 -12.60
C HIS A 19 5.52 -3.03 -11.24
N ASP A 20 5.17 -1.74 -11.14
CA ASP A 20 4.22 -1.34 -10.11
C ASP A 20 3.08 -2.36 -10.23
N ASP A 21 2.92 -3.20 -9.20
CA ASP A 21 1.68 -3.93 -8.97
C ASP A 21 0.63 -2.86 -8.62
N ASP A 22 0.34 -2.00 -9.60
CA ASP A 22 -0.77 -1.08 -9.62
C ASP A 22 -1.96 -2.00 -9.52
N TRP A 23 -2.47 -2.13 -8.30
CA TRP A 23 -3.72 -2.79 -8.02
C TRP A 23 -4.72 -2.28 -9.07
N ILE A 24 -5.12 -3.17 -9.96
CA ILE A 24 -6.08 -2.85 -11.01
C ILE A 24 -7.42 -2.69 -10.30
N ASP A 25 -8.03 -1.50 -10.39
CA ASP A 25 -9.37 -1.30 -9.86
C ASP A 25 -10.31 -2.30 -10.56
N PRO A 26 -11.18 -3.03 -9.84
CA PRO A 26 -12.16 -3.93 -10.48
C PRO A 26 -12.98 -3.26 -11.61
N THR A 27 -13.12 -1.93 -11.57
CA THR A 27 -13.77 -1.09 -12.59
C THR A 27 -12.92 -0.91 -13.85
N ASP A 28 -11.59 -1.01 -13.76
CA ASP A 28 -10.66 -0.90 -14.89
C ASP A 28 -10.83 -2.04 -15.90
N MET A 29 -11.23 -3.22 -15.42
CA MET A 29 -11.55 -4.34 -16.31
C MET A 29 -12.76 -4.06 -17.21
N LEU A 30 -13.70 -3.20 -16.78
CA LEU A 30 -14.80 -2.72 -17.64
C LEU A 30 -14.30 -1.72 -18.70
N ASN A 31 -13.20 -1.03 -18.44
CA ASN A 31 -12.55 -0.11 -19.37
C ASN A 31 -11.47 -0.80 -20.23
N TYR A 32 -11.18 -2.09 -19.96
CA TYR A 32 -10.21 -2.86 -20.74
C TYR A 32 -10.81 -3.32 -22.06
N ASP A 33 -10.16 -2.97 -23.15
CA ASP A 33 -10.53 -3.46 -24.47
C ASP A 33 -9.68 -4.68 -24.83
N ALA A 34 -10.31 -5.85 -24.82
CA ALA A 34 -9.65 -7.12 -25.12
C ALA A 34 -9.15 -7.21 -26.58
N ALA A 35 -9.73 -6.46 -27.52
CA ALA A 35 -9.30 -6.47 -28.91
C ALA A 35 -7.99 -5.68 -29.11
N SER A 36 -7.81 -4.59 -28.36
CA SER A 36 -6.57 -3.79 -28.40
C SER A 36 -5.55 -4.18 -27.34
N GLY A 37 -5.95 -4.92 -26.31
CA GLY A 37 -5.10 -5.33 -25.20
C GLY A 37 -4.69 -4.17 -24.29
N THR A 38 -5.49 -3.10 -24.24
CA THR A 38 -5.15 -1.88 -23.49
C THR A 38 -6.35 -1.34 -22.72
N MET A 39 -6.09 -0.67 -21.60
CA MET A 39 -7.11 0.10 -20.87
C MET A 39 -7.48 1.36 -21.64
N ARG A 40 -8.79 1.59 -21.85
CA ARG A 40 -9.29 2.84 -22.41
C ARG A 40 -9.05 3.95 -21.40
N LYS A 41 -8.19 4.92 -21.73
CA LYS A 41 -8.01 6.12 -20.90
C LYS A 41 -9.31 6.91 -20.88
N SER A 42 -9.85 7.16 -19.68
CA SER A 42 -10.99 8.04 -19.52
C SER A 42 -10.62 9.43 -20.04
N GLN A 43 -11.42 9.97 -20.98
CA GLN A 43 -11.19 11.32 -21.52
C GLN A 43 -11.64 12.42 -20.55
N VAL A 44 -11.95 12.07 -19.31
CA VAL A 44 -12.34 13.06 -18.30
C VAL A 44 -11.06 13.74 -17.85
N LYS A 45 -10.84 14.96 -18.36
CA LYS A 45 -9.92 15.91 -17.74
C LYS A 45 -10.48 16.24 -16.34
N TYR A 46 -10.25 15.37 -15.36
CA TYR A 46 -10.22 15.81 -13.97
C TYR A 46 -8.93 16.61 -13.81
N GLY A 47 -9.06 17.91 -14.05
CA GLY A 47 -8.03 18.85 -13.66
C GLY A 47 -7.85 18.77 -12.14
N THR A 48 -6.59 18.68 -11.73
CA THR A 48 -6.11 19.13 -10.41
C THR A 48 -6.72 18.41 -9.19
N SER A 49 -5.88 17.59 -8.54
CA SER A 49 -6.00 17.16 -7.15
C SER A 49 -7.09 16.12 -6.82
N GLU A 50 -6.80 14.86 -7.07
CA GLU A 50 -7.30 13.78 -6.21
C GLU A 50 -6.32 13.56 -5.06
N LYS A 51 -6.37 14.48 -4.12
CA LYS A 51 -6.23 14.09 -2.71
C LYS A 51 -7.48 13.28 -2.42
N ASN A 52 -7.37 11.95 -2.48
CA ASN A 52 -8.38 11.07 -1.92
C ASN A 52 -8.31 11.22 -0.40
N ASP A 53 -8.88 12.32 0.09
CA ASP A 53 -9.41 12.46 1.43
C ASP A 53 -10.53 11.41 1.58
N VAL A 54 -10.14 10.15 1.77
CA VAL A 54 -11.03 9.14 2.32
C VAL A 54 -11.27 9.58 3.76
N SER A 55 -12.46 10.14 3.98
CA SER A 55 -13.01 10.48 5.29
C SER A 55 -12.67 9.37 6.29
N PRO A 56 -12.05 9.68 7.44
CA PRO A 56 -11.86 8.68 8.48
C PRO A 56 -13.24 8.24 8.95
N ASP A 57 -13.60 7.00 8.63
CA ASP A 57 -14.80 6.37 9.14
C ASP A 57 -14.70 6.38 10.67
N LEU A 58 -15.67 7.03 11.34
CA LEU A 58 -15.64 7.27 12.80
C LEU A 58 -15.44 5.97 13.60
N SER A 59 -15.93 4.85 13.08
CA SER A 59 -15.73 3.49 13.60
C SER A 59 -14.24 3.12 13.73
N ASN A 60 -13.45 3.37 12.68
CA ASN A 60 -12.02 3.08 12.66
C ASN A 60 -11.25 3.95 13.67
N THR A 61 -11.70 5.18 13.93
CA THR A 61 -11.03 6.07 14.88
C THR A 61 -11.19 5.64 16.34
N GLU A 62 -12.34 5.08 16.70
CA GLU A 62 -12.62 4.59 18.04
C GLU A 62 -11.86 3.29 18.33
N GLU A 63 -11.85 2.34 17.40
CA GLU A 63 -11.07 1.10 17.51
C GLU A 63 -9.56 1.36 17.59
N LEU A 64 -9.04 2.33 16.81
CA LEU A 64 -7.65 2.76 16.89
C LEU A 64 -7.32 3.38 18.26
N SER A 65 -8.24 4.16 18.84
CA SER A 65 -8.03 4.77 20.16
C SER A 65 -7.93 3.71 21.27
N GLU A 66 -8.75 2.66 21.21
CA GLU A 66 -8.69 1.55 22.15
C GLU A 66 -7.36 0.79 21.99
N CYS A 67 -6.93 0.55 20.75
CA CYS A 67 -5.65 -0.11 20.46
C CYS A 67 -4.45 0.66 21.04
N LEU A 68 -4.42 1.98 20.84
CA LEU A 68 -3.36 2.84 21.37
C LEU A 68 -3.33 2.85 22.90
N SER A 69 -4.49 2.91 23.56
CA SER A 69 -4.56 2.85 25.02
C SER A 69 -4.03 1.53 25.60
N ARG A 70 -4.31 0.40 24.92
CA ARG A 70 -3.80 -0.92 25.28
C ARG A 70 -2.29 -1.01 25.08
N LEU A 71 -1.77 -0.42 24.00
CA LEU A 71 -0.33 -0.35 23.73
C LEU A 71 0.41 0.42 24.83
N ASP A 72 -0.09 1.61 25.19
CA ASP A 72 0.50 2.42 26.27
C ASP A 72 0.51 1.68 27.61
N SER A 73 -0.58 0.97 27.93
CA SER A 73 -0.65 0.14 29.14
C SER A 73 0.40 -0.97 29.14
N LEU A 74 0.62 -1.63 28.00
CA LEU A 74 1.63 -2.67 27.85
C LEU A 74 3.05 -2.12 27.99
N ILE A 75 3.35 -0.98 27.35
CA ILE A 75 4.64 -0.30 27.45
C ILE A 75 4.94 0.07 28.91
N HIS A 76 3.96 0.61 29.62
CA HIS A 76 4.11 0.93 31.05
C HIS A 76 4.45 -0.31 31.88
N LYS A 77 3.70 -1.41 31.69
CA LYS A 77 3.94 -2.66 32.42
C LYS A 77 5.30 -3.27 32.13
N ILE A 78 5.77 -3.21 30.89
CA ILE A 78 7.11 -3.68 30.52
C ILE A 78 8.16 -2.84 31.26
N GLY A 79 8.03 -1.51 31.24
CA GLY A 79 8.95 -0.62 31.96
C GLY A 79 8.95 -0.83 33.48
N GLU A 80 7.83 -1.22 34.09
CA GLU A 80 7.79 -1.61 35.50
C GLU A 80 8.46 -2.96 35.78
N CYS A 81 8.37 -3.91 34.84
CA CYS A 81 9.05 -5.20 34.94
C CYS A 81 10.57 -5.06 34.78
N GLU A 82 11.03 -4.19 33.87
CA GLU A 82 12.46 -3.93 33.65
C GLU A 82 13.15 -3.23 34.83
N LYS A 83 12.38 -2.47 35.62
CA LYS A 83 12.89 -1.76 36.81
C LYS A 83 13.01 -2.64 38.05
N LYS A 84 12.56 -3.89 37.99
CA LYS A 84 12.47 -4.82 39.12
C LYS A 84 13.54 -5.91 39.02
#